data_AF-A0A934EKH6-F1
#
_entry.id   AF-A0A934EKH6-F1
#
_cell.length_a   1.000
_cell.length_b   1.000
_cell.length_c   1.000
_cell.angle_alpha   90.00
_cell.angle_beta   90.00
_cell.angle_gamma   90.00
#
_symmetry.space_group_name_H-M   'P 1'
#
loop_
_entity.id
_entity.type
_entity.pdbx_description
1 polymer ?
#
loop_
_entity_poly.entity_id
_entity_poly.type
_entity_poly.pdbx_seq_one_letter_code
_entity_poly.pdbx_strand_id
1 'polypeptide(L)'
;MRDGNRWDGQPALDGYVATDQPITSEFLEQVRWKQNWGGPFEDYGPLVTFARDRRLSVRAMNPPKPLIRRVVKLGLDQARQEPEWAPWGILQEDIIDDPAYRERIVDQLRRCHGGSEEHFRTMYEASMVRDEGMARTLVITHEEFRRENGDRRRMIVSYTGGGHIQFNLPVPKRVARRLGGDIKQATIYMTSFEPSKTVDVQALMQESIADYIWLTPMGKSSSAKPCR
;
A
#
# COMPACT_ATOMS: atom_id res chain seq x y z
N MET A 1 4.31 10.49 -2.92
CA MET A 1 3.61 9.23 -3.29
C MET A 1 2.13 9.54 -3.42
N ARG A 2 1.51 9.07 -4.51
CA ARG A 2 0.05 8.93 -4.60
C ARG A 2 -0.28 7.72 -3.72
N ASP A 3 -1.09 7.93 -2.71
CA ASP A 3 -1.47 6.86 -1.80
C ASP A 3 -2.76 6.25 -2.33
N GLY A 4 -3.00 4.95 -2.15
CA GLY A 4 -4.24 4.32 -2.60
C GLY A 4 -5.41 4.61 -1.65
N ASN A 5 -6.48 3.84 -1.82
CA ASN A 5 -7.60 3.84 -0.89
C ASN A 5 -7.19 3.64 0.59
N ARG A 6 -7.95 4.24 1.50
CA ARG A 6 -7.74 4.18 2.96
C ARG A 6 -8.96 3.69 3.72
N TRP A 7 -8.75 3.17 4.94
CA TRP A 7 -9.80 2.56 5.77
C TRP A 7 -11.00 3.47 6.02
N ASP A 8 -10.79 4.78 6.12
CA ASP A 8 -11.85 5.77 6.32
C ASP A 8 -12.79 5.96 5.11
N GLY A 9 -12.42 5.40 3.94
CA GLY A 9 -13.25 5.32 2.74
C GLY A 9 -13.88 3.94 2.50
N GLN A 10 -13.63 2.94 3.34
CA GLN A 10 -14.10 1.57 3.13
C GLN A 10 -15.62 1.45 2.99
N PRO A 11 -16.47 2.08 3.85
CA PRO A 11 -17.92 1.91 3.76
C PRO A 11 -18.51 2.35 2.41
N ALA A 12 -17.99 3.44 1.84
CA ALA A 12 -18.43 3.96 0.56
C ALA A 12 -18.01 3.05 -0.61
N LEU A 13 -16.85 2.39 -0.50
CA LEU A 13 -16.43 1.38 -1.48
C LEU A 13 -17.27 0.12 -1.43
N ASP A 14 -17.54 -0.39 -0.23
CA ASP A 14 -18.43 -1.55 -0.04
C ASP A 14 -19.81 -1.25 -0.63
N GLY A 15 -20.35 -0.05 -0.36
CA GLY A 15 -21.61 0.40 -0.93
C GLY A 15 -21.58 0.47 -2.45
N TYR A 16 -20.53 1.04 -3.04
CA TYR A 16 -20.39 1.14 -4.49
C TYR A 16 -20.34 -0.22 -5.18
N VAL A 17 -19.46 -1.12 -4.73
CA VAL A 17 -19.26 -2.43 -5.39
C VAL A 17 -20.44 -3.37 -5.22
N ALA A 18 -21.34 -3.10 -4.27
CA ALA A 18 -22.59 -3.83 -4.05
C ALA A 18 -23.74 -3.41 -4.97
N THR A 19 -23.55 -2.36 -5.79
CA THR A 19 -24.57 -1.84 -6.70
C THR A 19 -24.11 -1.90 -8.15
N ASP A 20 -25.05 -1.81 -9.10
CA ASP A 20 -24.73 -1.65 -10.53
C ASP A 20 -24.66 -0.16 -10.95
N GLN A 21 -24.66 0.78 -9.99
CA GLN A 21 -24.70 2.22 -10.25
C GLN A 21 -23.33 2.74 -10.71
N PRO A 22 -23.26 3.68 -11.67
CA PRO A 22 -22.02 4.32 -12.09
C PRO A 22 -21.37 5.10 -10.94
N ILE A 23 -20.06 5.37 -11.08
CA ILE A 23 -19.36 6.26 -10.16
C ILE A 23 -19.98 7.66 -10.25
N THR A 24 -20.38 8.20 -9.11
CA THR A 24 -20.94 9.55 -8.97
C THR A 24 -19.95 10.48 -8.29
N SER A 25 -20.18 11.80 -8.39
CA SER A 25 -19.43 12.79 -7.60
C SER A 25 -19.57 12.54 -6.10
N GLU A 26 -20.76 12.13 -5.66
CA GLU A 26 -21.03 11.78 -4.26
C GLU A 26 -20.16 10.61 -3.80
N PHE A 27 -20.06 9.54 -4.60
CA PHE A 27 -19.15 8.44 -4.30
C PHE A 27 -17.70 8.93 -4.16
N LEU A 28 -17.21 9.78 -5.08
CA LEU A 28 -15.85 10.31 -5.05
C LEU A 28 -15.57 11.15 -3.79
N GLU A 29 -16.56 11.88 -3.30
CA GLU A 29 -16.48 12.61 -2.04
C GLU A 29 -16.46 11.67 -0.83
N GLN A 30 -17.35 10.67 -0.80
CA GLN A 30 -17.46 9.71 0.28
C GLN A 30 -16.20 8.84 0.43
N VAL A 31 -15.58 8.39 -0.67
CA VAL A 31 -14.28 7.69 -0.64
C VAL A 31 -13.09 8.63 -0.46
N ARG A 32 -13.35 9.94 -0.37
CA ARG A 32 -12.35 11.00 -0.19
C ARG A 32 -11.28 10.94 -1.28
N TRP A 33 -11.69 10.82 -2.54
CA TRP A 33 -10.79 10.59 -3.69
C TRP A 33 -9.58 11.53 -3.69
N LYS A 34 -9.84 12.83 -3.58
CA LYS A 34 -8.82 13.88 -3.60
C LYS A 34 -7.80 13.74 -2.46
N GLN A 35 -8.24 13.34 -1.27
CA GLN A 35 -7.40 13.27 -0.07
C GLN A 35 -6.64 11.95 0.04
N ASN A 36 -7.31 10.85 -0.30
CA ASN A 36 -6.84 9.49 -0.12
C ASN A 36 -6.03 9.01 -1.32
N TRP A 37 -6.54 9.20 -2.54
CA TRP A 37 -5.95 8.71 -3.78
C TRP A 37 -4.96 9.72 -4.37
N GLY A 38 -5.38 11.00 -4.42
CA GLY A 38 -4.52 12.13 -4.81
C GLY A 38 -4.02 12.12 -6.26
N GLY A 39 -4.48 11.17 -7.09
CA GLY A 39 -4.19 11.07 -8.52
C GLY A 39 -5.43 11.32 -9.38
N PRO A 40 -5.23 11.48 -10.71
CA PRO A 40 -6.31 11.46 -11.70
C PRO A 40 -7.24 10.27 -11.48
N PHE A 41 -8.53 10.47 -11.70
CA PHE A 41 -9.52 9.42 -11.53
C PHE A 41 -9.23 8.22 -12.44
N GLU A 42 -8.71 8.49 -13.63
CA GLU A 42 -8.42 7.54 -14.69
C GLU A 42 -7.33 6.53 -14.30
N ASP A 43 -6.47 6.88 -13.34
CA ASP A 43 -5.38 6.00 -12.89
C ASP A 43 -5.89 4.80 -12.07
N TYR A 44 -7.04 4.95 -11.39
CA TYR A 44 -7.54 3.96 -10.42
C TYR A 44 -9.03 3.63 -10.56
N GLY A 45 -9.85 4.57 -11.06
CA GLY A 45 -11.28 4.43 -11.27
C GLY A 45 -11.64 3.17 -12.06
N PRO A 46 -10.97 2.87 -13.19
CA PRO A 46 -11.21 1.64 -13.94
C PRO A 46 -11.04 0.35 -13.14
N LEU A 47 -10.12 0.30 -12.17
CA LEU A 47 -9.93 -0.88 -11.32
C LEU A 47 -11.11 -1.08 -10.37
N VAL A 48 -11.61 0.01 -9.79
CA VAL A 48 -12.76 -0.01 -8.87
C VAL A 48 -14.04 -0.36 -9.64
N THR A 49 -14.24 0.20 -10.84
CA THR A 49 -15.35 -0.16 -11.73
C THR A 49 -15.27 -1.61 -12.19
N PHE A 50 -14.09 -2.10 -12.57
CA PHE A 50 -13.90 -3.52 -12.93
C PHE A 50 -14.30 -4.44 -11.78
N ALA A 51 -13.90 -4.10 -10.54
CA ALA A 51 -14.27 -4.90 -9.37
C ALA A 51 -15.78 -4.97 -9.17
N ARG A 52 -16.50 -3.84 -9.27
CA ARG A 52 -17.97 -3.80 -9.25
C ARG A 52 -18.57 -4.70 -10.35
N ASP A 53 -18.16 -4.51 -11.60
CA ASP A 53 -18.72 -5.25 -12.76
C ASP A 53 -18.50 -6.76 -12.66
N ARG A 54 -17.42 -7.16 -11.97
CA ARG A 54 -17.08 -8.57 -11.71
C ARG A 54 -17.56 -9.08 -10.35
N ARG A 55 -18.29 -8.27 -9.58
CA ARG A 55 -18.77 -8.57 -8.22
C ARG A 55 -17.63 -9.02 -7.30
N LEU A 56 -16.49 -8.35 -7.41
CA LEU A 56 -15.32 -8.54 -6.56
C LEU A 56 -15.38 -7.57 -5.38
N SER A 57 -14.98 -8.06 -4.21
CA SER A 57 -14.77 -7.19 -3.06
C SER A 57 -13.55 -6.29 -3.26
N VAL A 58 -13.60 -5.07 -2.75
CA VAL A 58 -12.48 -4.11 -2.75
C VAL A 58 -12.17 -3.73 -1.31
N ARG A 59 -10.93 -3.96 -0.88
CA ARG A 59 -10.48 -3.66 0.48
C ARG A 59 -9.47 -2.53 0.50
N ALA A 60 -9.73 -1.55 1.35
CA ALA A 60 -8.83 -0.48 1.71
C ALA A 60 -7.65 -1.05 2.49
N MET A 61 -6.44 -0.80 1.99
CA MET A 61 -5.23 -1.29 2.65
C MET A 61 -4.55 -0.21 3.51
N ASN A 62 -4.63 1.06 3.13
CA ASN A 62 -3.87 2.09 3.83
C ASN A 62 -4.58 2.54 5.12
N PRO A 63 -3.83 2.71 6.22
CA PRO A 63 -4.31 3.47 7.36
C PRO A 63 -4.68 4.91 6.96
N PRO A 64 -5.59 5.56 7.72
CA PRO A 64 -5.97 6.95 7.47
C PRO A 64 -4.79 7.91 7.47
N LYS A 65 -4.88 8.93 6.60
CA LYS A 65 -3.82 9.92 6.43
C LYS A 65 -3.48 10.70 7.71
N PRO A 66 -4.45 11.12 8.54
CA PRO A 66 -4.15 11.82 9.79
C PRO A 66 -3.26 10.99 10.72
N LEU A 67 -3.55 9.68 10.85
CA LEU A 67 -2.78 8.75 11.66
C LEU A 67 -1.31 8.71 11.21
N ILE A 68 -1.06 8.47 9.92
CA ILE A 68 0.30 8.42 9.38
C ILE A 68 1.03 9.76 9.56
N ARG A 69 0.34 10.89 9.35
CA ARG A 69 0.92 12.23 9.56
C ARG A 69 1.32 12.47 11.02
N ARG A 70 0.57 11.93 11.98
CA ARG A 70 0.92 12.05 13.39
C ARG A 70 2.19 11.30 13.73
N VAL A 71 2.39 10.09 13.18
CA VAL A 71 3.65 9.34 13.31
C VAL A 71 4.82 10.14 12.76
N VAL A 72 4.69 10.70 11.54
CA VAL A 72 5.76 11.51 10.96
C VAL A 72 6.11 12.72 11.84
N LYS A 73 5.09 13.34 12.46
CA LYS A 73 5.26 14.55 13.27
C LYS A 73 5.82 14.28 14.68
N LEU A 74 5.41 13.20 15.33
CA LEU A 74 5.73 12.93 16.74
C LEU A 74 6.67 11.74 16.97
N GLY A 75 6.79 10.86 15.99
CA GLY A 75 7.26 9.49 16.19
C GLY A 75 6.17 8.56 16.72
N LEU A 76 6.43 7.26 16.61
CA LEU A 76 5.47 6.18 16.90
C LEU A 76 4.97 6.20 18.35
N ASP A 77 5.89 6.28 19.31
CA ASP A 77 5.55 6.12 20.74
C ASP A 77 4.64 7.23 21.24
N GLN A 78 4.90 8.47 20.85
CA GLN A 78 4.05 9.61 21.19
C GLN A 78 2.74 9.58 20.41
N ALA A 79 2.77 9.24 19.11
CA ALA A 79 1.56 9.17 18.31
C ALA A 79 0.58 8.11 18.86
N ARG A 80 1.05 6.98 19.38
CA ARG A 80 0.21 5.95 20.02
C ARG A 80 -0.57 6.44 21.24
N GLN A 81 -0.16 7.54 21.87
CA GLN A 81 -0.84 8.12 23.04
C GLN A 81 -1.97 9.07 22.62
N GLU A 82 -2.08 9.40 21.33
CA GLU A 82 -3.08 10.35 20.83
C GLU A 82 -4.47 9.69 20.73
N PRO A 83 -5.54 10.39 21.16
CA PRO A 83 -6.91 9.85 21.12
C PRO A 83 -7.36 9.43 19.71
N GLU A 84 -6.84 10.08 18.67
CA GLU A 84 -7.18 9.81 17.27
C GLU A 84 -6.76 8.42 16.78
N TRP A 85 -5.92 7.70 17.54
CA TRP A 85 -5.43 6.36 17.20
C TRP A 85 -6.39 5.24 17.60
N ALA A 86 -7.13 5.42 18.70
CA ALA A 86 -7.98 4.38 19.27
C ALA A 86 -9.05 3.85 18.30
N PRO A 87 -9.78 4.68 17.52
CA PRO A 87 -10.84 4.20 16.62
C PRO A 87 -10.36 3.28 15.50
N TRP A 88 -9.08 3.36 15.12
CA TRP A 88 -8.53 2.59 14.00
C TRP A 88 -7.99 1.23 14.41
N GLY A 89 -7.98 0.94 15.71
CA GLY A 89 -7.47 -0.31 16.26
C GLY A 89 -6.01 -0.61 15.90
N ILE A 90 -5.23 0.40 15.49
CA ILE A 90 -3.81 0.24 15.16
C ILE A 90 -2.98 0.12 16.46
N LEU A 91 -3.50 0.60 17.59
CA LEU A 91 -2.86 0.46 18.90
C LEU A 91 -2.70 -1.01 19.32
N GLN A 92 -3.53 -1.91 18.78
CA GLN A 92 -3.42 -3.34 19.00
C GLN A 92 -2.45 -4.03 18.03
N GLU A 93 -1.81 -3.28 17.14
CA GLU A 93 -0.87 -3.82 16.15
C GLU A 93 0.57 -3.79 16.69
N ASP A 94 1.23 -4.94 16.56
CA ASP A 94 2.68 -5.03 16.72
C ASP A 94 3.36 -4.34 15.53
N ILE A 95 3.90 -3.14 15.78
CA ILE A 95 4.74 -2.43 14.82
C ILE A 95 6.17 -2.91 15.02
N ILE A 96 6.57 -3.91 14.22
CA ILE A 96 7.84 -4.62 14.37
C ILE A 96 8.90 -3.98 13.48
N ASP A 97 10.04 -3.67 14.10
CA ASP A 97 11.23 -3.19 13.41
C ASP A 97 11.82 -4.28 12.51
N ASP A 98 12.36 -3.87 11.37
CA ASP A 98 13.03 -4.73 10.41
C ASP A 98 14.32 -4.05 9.93
N PRO A 99 15.50 -4.42 10.47
CA PRO A 99 16.76 -3.77 10.14
C PRO A 99 17.08 -3.74 8.63
N ALA A 100 16.76 -4.80 7.89
CA ALA A 100 17.02 -4.87 6.44
C ALA A 100 16.11 -3.92 5.65
N TYR A 101 14.88 -3.75 6.13
CA TYR A 101 13.93 -2.78 5.59
C TYR A 101 14.32 -1.34 5.96
N ARG A 102 14.71 -1.12 7.22
CA ARG A 102 15.18 0.17 7.74
C ARG A 102 16.34 0.70 6.91
N GLU A 103 17.36 -0.11 6.68
CA GLU A 103 18.53 0.27 5.87
C GLU A 103 18.10 0.80 4.49
N ARG A 104 17.22 0.07 3.80
CA ARG A 104 16.74 0.42 2.46
C ARG A 104 15.87 1.67 2.45
N ILE A 105 14.88 1.74 3.34
CA ILE A 105 14.00 2.91 3.36
C ILE A 105 14.76 4.16 3.78
N VAL A 106 15.63 4.09 4.80
CA VAL A 106 16.37 5.27 5.25
C VAL A 106 17.33 5.74 4.17
N ASP A 107 18.02 4.83 3.45
CA ASP A 107 18.85 5.19 2.30
C ASP A 107 18.02 5.83 1.17
N GLN A 108 16.88 5.25 0.80
CA GLN A 108 15.97 5.84 -0.19
C GLN A 108 15.47 7.22 0.26
N LEU A 109 15.06 7.38 1.52
CA LEU A 109 14.60 8.64 2.07
C LEU A 109 15.71 9.71 2.05
N ARG A 110 16.96 9.35 2.36
CA ARG A 110 18.11 10.26 2.29
C ARG A 110 18.41 10.73 0.88
N ARG A 111 18.25 9.88 -0.13
CA ARG A 111 18.42 10.23 -1.55
C ARG A 111 17.27 11.12 -2.05
N CYS A 112 16.04 10.73 -1.75
CA CYS A 112 14.82 11.41 -2.18
C CYS A 112 14.54 12.75 -1.46
N HIS A 113 14.96 12.88 -0.20
CA HIS A 113 14.53 13.95 0.70
C HIS A 113 15.69 14.46 1.57
N GLY A 114 15.76 15.79 1.75
CA GLY A 114 16.60 16.38 2.80
C GLY A 114 15.90 16.30 4.16
N GLY A 115 16.66 16.12 5.24
CA GLY A 115 16.09 16.04 6.59
C GLY A 115 17.14 15.76 7.66
N SER A 116 16.72 15.88 8.92
CA SER A 116 17.51 15.43 10.08
C SER A 116 17.38 13.92 10.27
N GLU A 117 18.28 13.32 11.06
CA GLU A 117 18.19 11.89 11.41
C GLU A 117 16.88 11.57 12.15
N GLU A 118 16.41 12.50 12.98
CA GLU A 118 15.09 12.38 13.61
C GLU A 118 13.97 12.33 12.58
N HIS A 119 14.03 13.16 11.53
CA HIS A 119 13.03 13.14 10.46
C HIS A 119 13.03 11.81 9.70
N PHE A 120 14.20 11.26 9.38
CA PHE A 120 14.30 9.94 8.74
C PHE A 120 13.76 8.82 9.65
N ARG A 121 14.04 8.89 10.95
CA ARG A 121 13.49 7.95 11.95
C ARG A 121 11.96 7.99 11.95
N THR A 122 11.33 9.16 12.06
CA THR A 122 9.86 9.23 12.11
C THR A 122 9.20 8.87 10.78
N MET A 123 9.85 9.14 9.64
CA MET A 123 9.38 8.66 8.33
C MET A 123 9.47 7.13 8.21
N TYR A 124 10.53 6.51 8.73
CA TYR A 124 10.65 5.06 8.79
C TYR A 124 9.55 4.46 9.69
N GLU A 125 9.34 5.01 10.89
CA GLU A 125 8.25 4.61 11.78
C GLU A 125 6.88 4.71 11.11
N ALA A 126 6.62 5.80 10.40
CA ALA A 126 5.39 6.00 9.66
C ALA A 126 5.21 4.97 8.52
N SER A 127 6.31 4.57 7.88
CA SER A 127 6.32 3.53 6.84
C SER A 127 5.98 2.17 7.44
N MET A 128 6.58 1.82 8.59
CA MET A 128 6.23 0.58 9.31
C MET A 128 4.75 0.53 9.70
N VAL A 129 4.21 1.62 10.25
CA VAL A 129 2.78 1.70 10.62
C VAL A 129 1.88 1.50 9.40
N ARG A 130 2.25 2.09 8.27
CA ARG A 130 1.51 1.93 7.02
C ARG A 130 1.54 0.48 6.54
N ASP A 131 2.71 -0.15 6.48
CA ASP A 131 2.85 -1.51 5.97
C ASP A 131 2.20 -2.55 6.89
N GLU A 132 2.27 -2.36 8.21
CA GLU A 132 1.58 -3.22 9.17
C GLU A 132 0.06 -3.13 9.02
N GLY A 133 -0.47 -1.91 8.82
CA GLY A 133 -1.88 -1.73 8.50
C GLY A 133 -2.28 -2.42 7.19
N MET A 134 -1.48 -2.25 6.13
CA MET A 134 -1.72 -2.92 4.85
C MET A 134 -1.69 -4.45 4.98
N ALA A 135 -0.71 -4.99 5.72
CA ALA A 135 -0.61 -6.40 6.01
C ALA A 135 -1.80 -6.91 6.83
N ARG A 136 -2.27 -6.14 7.82
CA ARG A 136 -3.49 -6.45 8.61
C ARG A 136 -4.69 -6.63 7.71
N THR A 137 -4.95 -5.71 6.77
CA THR A 137 -6.07 -5.84 5.82
C THR A 137 -5.99 -7.16 5.04
N LEU A 138 -4.80 -7.52 4.53
CA LEU A 138 -4.62 -8.76 3.76
C LEU A 138 -4.85 -10.01 4.62
N VAL A 139 -4.35 -10.01 5.85
CA VAL A 139 -4.52 -11.12 6.81
C VAL A 139 -5.98 -11.30 7.19
N ILE A 140 -6.68 -10.21 7.53
CA ILE A 140 -8.12 -10.27 7.83
C ILE A 140 -8.89 -10.83 6.62
N THR A 141 -8.60 -10.32 5.42
CA THR A 141 -9.25 -10.78 4.18
C THR A 141 -8.96 -12.26 3.91
N HIS A 142 -7.73 -12.72 4.17
CA HIS A 142 -7.35 -14.12 4.05
C HIS A 142 -8.12 -15.01 5.03
N GLU A 143 -8.23 -14.61 6.29
CA GLU A 143 -8.95 -15.37 7.31
C GLU A 143 -10.47 -15.39 7.08
N GLU A 144 -11.05 -14.30 6.57
CA GLU A 144 -12.45 -14.27 6.10
C GLU A 144 -12.69 -15.35 5.03
N PHE A 145 -11.81 -15.42 4.02
CA PHE A 145 -11.89 -16.43 2.96
C PHE A 145 -11.71 -17.87 3.45
N ARG A 146 -10.87 -18.10 4.46
CA ARG A 146 -10.72 -19.42 5.08
C ARG A 146 -11.98 -19.87 5.82
N ARG A 147 -12.66 -18.95 6.50
CA ARG A 147 -13.89 -19.25 7.26
C ARG A 147 -15.09 -19.54 6.39
N GLU A 148 -15.16 -18.94 5.19
CA GLU A 148 -16.26 -19.10 4.26
C GLU A 148 -16.34 -20.50 3.59
N ASN A 149 -15.78 -21.56 4.21
CA ASN A 149 -15.94 -23.00 3.89
C ASN A 149 -16.20 -23.32 2.42
N GLY A 150 -15.27 -22.93 1.55
CA GLY A 150 -15.34 -23.21 0.12
C GLY A 150 -14.05 -23.82 -0.38
N ASP A 151 -14.14 -24.94 -1.09
CA ASP A 151 -13.03 -25.65 -1.74
C ASP A 151 -12.44 -24.89 -2.95
N ARG A 152 -12.71 -23.58 -3.04
CA ARG A 152 -12.25 -22.71 -4.13
C ARG A 152 -11.02 -21.97 -3.66
N ARG A 153 -9.88 -22.21 -4.31
CA ARG A 153 -8.69 -21.38 -4.17
C ARG A 153 -9.06 -19.92 -4.44
N ARG A 154 -8.96 -19.06 -3.42
CA ARG A 154 -9.23 -17.62 -3.54
C ARG A 154 -7.92 -16.86 -3.64
N MET A 155 -7.83 -15.98 -4.63
CA MET A 155 -6.68 -15.13 -4.86
C MET A 155 -6.95 -13.74 -4.29
N ILE A 156 -6.02 -13.22 -3.50
CA ILE A 156 -6.02 -11.82 -3.09
C ILE A 156 -5.01 -11.10 -3.97
N VAL A 157 -5.43 -10.02 -4.63
CA VAL A 157 -4.55 -9.15 -5.41
C VAL A 157 -4.46 -7.80 -4.69
N SER A 158 -3.28 -7.44 -4.23
CA SER A 158 -3.00 -6.11 -3.70
C SER A 158 -2.41 -5.22 -4.79
N TYR A 159 -3.06 -4.08 -5.06
CA TYR A 159 -2.51 -3.07 -5.96
C TYR A 159 -1.95 -1.92 -5.13
N THR A 160 -0.62 -1.83 -5.06
CA THR A 160 0.09 -0.88 -4.21
C THR A 160 1.29 -0.26 -4.92
N GLY A 161 1.78 0.88 -4.40
CA GLY A 161 3.03 1.46 -4.84
C GLY A 161 4.20 0.50 -4.64
N GLY A 162 5.13 0.46 -5.60
CA GLY A 162 6.24 -0.50 -5.62
C GLY A 162 7.04 -0.55 -4.32
N GLY A 163 7.28 0.60 -3.67
CA GLY A 163 8.00 0.67 -2.39
C GLY A 163 7.42 -0.20 -1.26
N HIS A 164 6.14 -0.61 -1.33
CA HIS A 164 5.50 -1.49 -0.34
C HIS A 164 5.74 -2.98 -0.58
N ILE A 165 6.34 -3.37 -1.71
CA ILE A 165 6.58 -4.78 -2.07
C ILE A 165 8.06 -5.11 -2.33
N GLN A 166 8.91 -4.08 -2.48
CA GLN A 166 10.31 -4.24 -2.87
C GLN A 166 11.05 -5.26 -1.98
N PHE A 167 11.80 -6.16 -2.60
CA PHE A 167 12.64 -7.19 -1.97
C PHE A 167 11.87 -8.14 -1.04
N ASN A 168 10.54 -8.25 -1.22
CA ASN A 168 9.65 -8.99 -0.30
C ASN A 168 9.67 -8.46 1.15
N LEU A 169 10.20 -7.26 1.43
CA LEU A 169 10.43 -6.77 2.80
C LEU A 169 9.22 -6.08 3.46
N PRO A 170 8.51 -5.13 2.82
CA PRO A 170 7.58 -4.26 3.56
C PRO A 170 6.28 -4.98 3.89
N VAL A 171 5.35 -5.10 2.93
CA VAL A 171 4.06 -5.77 3.16
C VAL A 171 4.18 -7.31 3.08
N PRO A 172 4.86 -7.92 2.09
CA PRO A 172 4.90 -9.39 1.95
C PRO A 172 5.49 -10.11 3.17
N LYS A 173 6.60 -9.63 3.73
CA LYS A 173 7.20 -10.19 4.95
C LYS A 173 6.26 -10.09 6.16
N ARG A 174 5.54 -8.98 6.29
CA ARG A 174 4.59 -8.76 7.39
C ARG A 174 3.38 -9.68 7.29
N VAL A 175 2.85 -9.89 6.08
CA VAL A 175 1.78 -10.86 5.83
C VAL A 175 2.26 -12.27 6.17
N ALA A 176 3.41 -12.69 5.63
CA ALA A 176 3.96 -14.02 5.91
C ALA A 176 4.16 -14.24 7.41
N ARG A 177 4.73 -13.27 8.13
CA ARG A 177 4.91 -13.33 9.59
C ARG A 177 3.58 -13.51 10.31
N ARG A 178 2.56 -12.70 9.98
CA ARG A 178 1.23 -12.74 10.61
C ARG A 178 0.47 -14.04 10.36
N LEU A 179 0.77 -14.73 9.25
CA LEU A 179 0.18 -16.03 8.89
C LEU A 179 1.08 -17.22 9.24
N GLY A 180 2.11 -17.02 10.07
CA GLY A 180 3.01 -18.10 10.51
C GLY A 180 3.85 -18.74 9.39
N GLY A 181 4.04 -18.02 8.28
CA GLY A 181 4.76 -18.50 7.09
C GLY A 181 3.92 -19.37 6.15
N ASP A 182 2.69 -19.71 6.52
CA ASP A 182 1.79 -20.54 5.71
C ASP A 182 1.01 -19.71 4.68
N ILE A 183 1.73 -19.12 3.72
CA ILE A 183 1.12 -18.40 2.60
C ILE A 183 1.94 -18.56 1.32
N LYS A 184 1.22 -18.79 0.21
CA LYS A 184 1.79 -18.68 -1.14
C LYS A 184 1.55 -17.27 -1.67
N GLN A 185 2.61 -16.48 -1.73
CA GLN A 185 2.58 -15.11 -2.25
C GLN A 185 3.61 -14.93 -3.37
N ALA A 186 3.34 -13.98 -4.26
CA ALA A 186 4.26 -13.53 -5.29
C ALA A 186 4.13 -12.00 -5.44
N THR A 187 5.24 -11.33 -5.65
CA THR A 187 5.33 -9.89 -5.88
C THR A 187 5.63 -9.59 -7.34
N ILE A 188 4.94 -8.57 -7.88
CA ILE A 188 5.13 -8.11 -9.25
C ILE A 188 5.48 -6.63 -9.20
N TYR A 189 6.72 -6.29 -9.53
CA TYR A 189 7.18 -4.91 -9.60
C TYR A 189 6.95 -4.35 -11.01
N MET A 190 6.03 -3.38 -11.12
CA MET A 190 5.72 -2.73 -12.39
C MET A 190 6.64 -1.54 -12.62
N THR A 191 7.29 -1.49 -13.78
CA THR A 191 8.12 -0.36 -14.20
C THR A 191 8.00 -0.12 -15.70
N SER A 192 8.09 1.14 -16.13
CA SER A 192 8.07 1.49 -17.55
C SER A 192 9.37 1.06 -18.22
N PHE A 193 9.26 0.41 -19.38
CA PHE A 193 10.41 0.06 -20.18
C PHE A 193 10.79 1.19 -21.13
N GLU A 194 12.00 1.72 -20.93
CA GLU A 194 12.64 2.66 -21.84
C GLU A 194 13.87 1.96 -22.45
N PRO A 195 13.96 1.79 -23.78
CA PRO A 195 15.07 1.06 -24.41
C PRO A 195 16.47 1.61 -24.07
N SER A 196 16.57 2.91 -23.78
CA SER A 196 17.81 3.59 -23.35
C SER A 196 18.21 3.27 -21.90
N LYS A 197 17.33 2.68 -21.09
CA LYS A 197 17.52 2.41 -19.64
C LYS A 197 17.45 0.92 -19.31
N THR A 198 17.91 0.07 -20.22
CA THR A 198 18.00 -1.38 -20.00
C THR A 198 18.89 -1.74 -18.80
N VAL A 199 19.92 -0.93 -18.52
CA VAL A 199 20.80 -1.09 -17.35
C VAL A 199 20.02 -0.99 -16.04
N ASP A 200 19.07 -0.06 -15.93
CA ASP A 200 18.24 0.10 -14.72
C ASP A 200 17.39 -1.15 -14.48
N VAL A 201 16.79 -1.71 -15.54
CA VAL A 201 16.01 -2.96 -15.45
C VAL A 201 16.90 -4.13 -15.04
N GLN A 202 18.12 -4.22 -15.59
CA GLN A 202 19.08 -5.26 -15.20
C GLN A 202 19.49 -5.13 -13.73
N ALA A 203 19.71 -3.91 -13.23
CA ALA A 203 20.00 -3.68 -11.83
C ALA A 203 18.84 -4.15 -10.93
N LEU A 204 17.58 -3.81 -11.28
CA LEU A 204 16.40 -4.29 -10.56
C LEU A 204 16.31 -5.82 -10.51
N MET A 205 16.69 -6.51 -11.60
CA MET A 205 16.74 -7.98 -11.65
C MET A 205 17.87 -8.53 -10.78
N GLN A 206 19.07 -7.96 -10.87
CA GLN A 206 20.24 -8.39 -10.09
C GLN A 206 20.02 -8.23 -8.59
N GLU A 207 19.36 -7.14 -8.18
CA GLU A 207 19.01 -6.89 -6.78
C GLU A 207 17.77 -7.68 -6.32
N SER A 208 17.11 -8.46 -7.20
CA SER A 208 15.89 -9.21 -6.90
C SER A 208 14.80 -8.33 -6.29
N ILE A 209 14.45 -7.23 -6.98
CA ILE A 209 13.49 -6.23 -6.48
C ILE A 209 12.10 -6.82 -6.15
N ALA A 210 11.70 -7.91 -6.80
CA ALA A 210 10.46 -8.65 -6.61
C ALA A 210 10.58 -10.03 -7.29
N ASP A 211 9.59 -10.91 -7.09
CA ASP A 211 9.58 -12.23 -7.73
C ASP A 211 9.43 -12.12 -9.27
N TYR A 212 8.72 -11.09 -9.73
CA TYR A 212 8.58 -10.77 -11.15
C TYR A 212 8.71 -9.26 -11.38
N ILE A 213 9.26 -8.89 -12.54
CA ILE A 213 9.24 -7.51 -13.05
C ILE A 213 8.29 -7.47 -14.24
N TRP A 214 7.29 -6.60 -14.19
CA TRP A 214 6.40 -6.34 -15.31
C TRP A 214 6.79 -5.03 -15.98
N LEU A 215 7.38 -5.17 -17.17
CA LEU A 215 7.71 -4.06 -18.06
C LEU A 215 6.47 -3.55 -18.79
N THR A 216 6.13 -2.28 -18.60
CA THR A 216 5.01 -1.62 -19.27
C THR A 216 5.49 -0.63 -20.33
N PRO A 217 4.70 -0.34 -21.37
CA PRO A 217 4.97 0.78 -22.25
C PRO A 217 5.08 2.09 -21.47
N MET A 218 5.90 3.02 -21.95
CA MET A 218 5.93 4.35 -21.39
C MET A 218 4.55 5.02 -21.47
N GLY A 219 4.01 5.38 -20.30
CA GLY A 219 2.80 6.18 -20.22
C GLY A 219 3.06 7.65 -20.61
N LYS A 220 2.00 8.46 -20.59
CA LYS A 220 2.14 9.92 -20.67
C LYS A 220 3.08 10.38 -19.54
N SER A 221 3.98 11.33 -19.85
CA SER A 221 4.87 11.94 -18.87
C SER A 221 4.09 12.33 -17.62
N SER A 222 4.45 11.73 -16.49
CA SER A 222 3.89 12.12 -15.20
C SER A 222 4.70 13.32 -14.69
N SER A 223 4.03 14.38 -14.25
CA SER A 223 4.67 15.54 -13.62
C SER A 223 5.24 15.24 -12.23
N ALA A 224 5.05 14.02 -11.72
CA ALA A 224 5.70 13.58 -10.50
C ALA A 224 7.19 13.46 -10.78
N LYS A 225 7.97 14.39 -10.23
CA LYS A 225 9.44 14.34 -10.29
C LYS A 225 9.89 12.99 -9.68
N PRO A 226 10.65 12.16 -10.41
CA PRO A 226 11.32 11.03 -9.78
C PRO A 226 12.19 11.57 -8.64
N CYS A 227 12.35 10.77 -7.58
CA CYS A 227 13.36 11.07 -6.57
C CYS A 227 14.70 11.31 -7.27
N ARG A 228 15.41 12.35 -6.83
CA ARG A 228 16.78 12.60 -7.28
C ARG A 228 17.74 11.60 -6.65
#